data_AF-A0A382VU44-F1
#
_entry.id   AF-A0A382VU44-F1
#
_cell.length_a   1.000
_cell.length_b   1.000
_cell.length_c   1.000
_cell.angle_alpha   90.00
_cell.angle_beta   90.00
_cell.angle_gamma   90.00
#
_symmetry.space_group_name_H-M   'P 1'
#
loop_
_entity.id
_entity.type
_entity.pdbx_description
1 polymer ?
#
loop_
_entity_poly.entity_id
_entity_poly.type
_entity_poly.pdbx_seq_one_letter_code
_entity_poly.pdbx_strand_id
1 'polypeptide(L)'
;TFTEAKKKEKKKDCTYCIKYEKMKDWPESERPAAFIWEDIEYPEGMFLPTSDTPKKKQGEAGGKVYARFVKGKGSLNKYQHLMIRDMAYFEALYNEMLADKKAKVETVEGLKKGREAMRMSLQISPKAKASEAVVKFWATGKMLKKAWKLNKKKKKKKAKVDPELAERAAVLANMKKQIAVAKVNAQRAATIEAQKQIEK
;
A
#
# COMPACT_ATOMS: atom_id res chain seq x y z
N THR A 1 -15.92 -47.38 -18.68
CA THR A 1 -16.23 -46.30 -19.63
C THR A 1 -16.20 -44.99 -18.88
N PHE A 2 -15.16 -44.19 -19.07
CA PHE A 2 -14.95 -42.93 -18.35
C PHE A 2 -15.94 -41.88 -18.84
N THR A 3 -16.63 -41.26 -17.89
CA THR A 3 -17.63 -40.21 -18.09
C THR A 3 -16.97 -38.93 -18.59
N GLU A 4 -17.28 -38.55 -19.82
CA GLU A 4 -16.98 -37.23 -20.37
C GLU A 4 -17.78 -36.16 -19.63
N ALA A 5 -17.17 -35.54 -18.63
CA ALA A 5 -17.67 -34.31 -18.06
C ALA A 5 -17.55 -33.18 -19.11
N LYS A 6 -18.64 -32.93 -19.84
CA LYS A 6 -18.84 -31.73 -20.67
C LYS A 6 -18.49 -30.48 -19.85
N LYS A 7 -17.31 -29.89 -20.09
CA LYS A 7 -16.97 -28.55 -19.62
C LYS A 7 -17.99 -27.59 -20.24
N LYS A 8 -18.92 -27.08 -19.43
CA LYS A 8 -19.73 -25.90 -19.79
C LYS A 8 -18.78 -24.81 -20.29
N GLU A 9 -18.87 -24.46 -21.57
CA GLU A 9 -18.19 -23.28 -22.11
C GLU A 9 -18.68 -22.06 -21.33
N LYS A 10 -17.83 -21.57 -20.41
CA LYS A 10 -18.05 -20.27 -19.79
C LYS A 10 -17.93 -19.24 -20.90
N LYS A 11 -18.98 -18.44 -21.12
CA LYS A 11 -18.90 -17.25 -21.98
C LYS A 11 -17.69 -16.44 -21.53
N LYS A 12 -16.71 -16.26 -22.42
CA LYS A 12 -15.49 -15.51 -22.14
C LYS A 12 -15.87 -14.04 -21.94
N ASP A 13 -15.68 -13.51 -20.73
CA ASP A 13 -15.88 -12.08 -20.41
C ASP A 13 -14.60 -11.28 -20.72
N CYS A 14 -14.19 -11.30 -21.99
CA CYS A 14 -13.01 -10.58 -22.45
C CYS A 14 -13.18 -10.13 -23.91
N THR A 15 -12.68 -8.92 -24.21
CA THR A 15 -12.96 -8.21 -25.47
C THR A 15 -12.07 -8.71 -26.60
N TYR A 16 -10.77 -8.89 -26.33
CA TYR A 16 -9.78 -9.27 -27.34
C TYR A 16 -9.53 -10.78 -27.35
N CYS A 17 -9.81 -11.48 -26.25
CA CYS A 17 -9.68 -12.94 -26.15
C CYS A 17 -10.61 -13.74 -27.09
N ILE A 18 -11.65 -13.08 -27.62
CA ILE A 18 -12.57 -13.65 -28.61
C ILE A 18 -11.86 -13.74 -29.97
N LYS A 19 -11.04 -12.73 -30.30
CA LYS A 19 -10.29 -12.64 -31.56
C LYS A 19 -8.92 -13.33 -31.47
N TYR A 20 -8.27 -13.28 -30.32
CA TYR A 20 -6.90 -13.75 -30.10
C TYR A 20 -6.81 -14.67 -28.89
N GLU A 21 -6.27 -15.89 -29.05
CA GLU A 21 -6.12 -16.81 -27.92
C GLU A 21 -4.85 -16.49 -27.11
N LYS A 22 -3.71 -16.32 -27.79
CA LYS A 22 -2.40 -16.07 -27.17
C LYS A 22 -1.81 -14.74 -27.64
N MET A 23 -0.88 -14.20 -26.84
CA MET A 23 -0.19 -12.95 -27.18
C MET A 23 0.55 -13.02 -28.53
N LYS A 24 1.08 -14.20 -28.91
CA LYS A 24 1.71 -14.39 -30.24
C LYS A 24 0.76 -14.19 -31.42
N ASP A 25 -0.54 -14.43 -31.22
CA ASP A 25 -1.55 -14.38 -32.29
C ASP A 25 -2.07 -12.94 -32.46
N TRP A 26 -1.81 -12.06 -31.49
CA TRP A 26 -2.24 -10.67 -31.48
C TRP A 26 -1.11 -9.75 -31.98
N PRO A 27 -1.16 -9.20 -33.21
CA PRO A 27 -0.11 -8.33 -33.73
C PRO A 27 0.00 -7.01 -32.96
N GLU A 28 1.22 -6.50 -32.78
CA GLU A 28 1.48 -5.27 -32.02
C GLU A 28 0.79 -4.03 -32.60
N SER A 29 0.59 -3.96 -33.91
CA SER A 29 -0.11 -2.86 -34.60
C SER A 29 -1.59 -2.75 -34.20
N GLU A 30 -2.23 -3.84 -33.77
CA GLU A 30 -3.61 -3.86 -33.32
C GLU A 30 -3.74 -3.79 -31.79
N ARG A 31 -2.62 -3.79 -31.06
CA ARG A 31 -2.65 -3.77 -29.60
C ARG A 31 -2.88 -2.35 -29.08
N PRO A 32 -3.81 -2.16 -28.13
CA PRO A 32 -3.86 -0.92 -27.37
C PRO A 32 -2.54 -0.69 -26.63
N ALA A 33 -2.17 0.57 -26.40
CA ALA A 33 -0.92 0.94 -25.73
C ALA A 33 -0.69 0.24 -24.37
N ALA A 34 -1.76 -0.14 -23.67
CA ALA A 34 -1.68 -0.88 -22.41
C ALA A 34 -1.23 -2.35 -22.55
N PHE A 35 -1.21 -2.91 -23.76
CA PHE A 35 -0.78 -4.29 -24.06
C PHE A 35 0.53 -4.33 -24.86
N ILE A 36 1.23 -3.19 -24.96
CA ILE A 36 2.57 -3.11 -25.55
C ILE A 36 3.57 -3.32 -24.43
N TRP A 37 4.52 -4.24 -24.66
CA TRP A 37 5.60 -4.51 -23.72
C TRP A 37 6.60 -3.34 -23.71
N GLU A 38 7.01 -2.93 -22.52
CA GLU A 38 8.04 -1.91 -22.30
C GLU A 38 9.26 -2.60 -21.69
N ASP A 39 10.47 -2.33 -22.20
CA ASP A 39 11.68 -2.74 -21.49
C ASP A 39 11.92 -1.76 -20.34
N ILE A 40 11.81 -2.25 -19.10
CA ILE A 40 11.82 -1.42 -17.90
C ILE A 40 13.06 -1.71 -17.08
N GLU A 41 13.83 -0.67 -16.80
CA GLU A 41 14.83 -0.68 -15.74
C GLU A 41 14.14 -0.63 -14.37
N TYR A 42 14.01 -1.79 -13.74
CA TYR A 42 13.34 -1.90 -12.45
C TYR A 42 14.15 -1.25 -11.32
N PRO A 43 13.49 -0.61 -10.34
CA PRO A 43 14.17 0.01 -9.21
C PRO A 43 15.08 -0.95 -8.42
N GLU A 44 16.19 -0.42 -7.92
CA GLU A 44 17.17 -1.20 -7.16
C GLU A 44 16.54 -1.92 -5.95
N GLY A 45 16.91 -3.20 -5.82
CA GLY A 45 16.45 -4.11 -4.77
C GLY A 45 15.01 -4.60 -4.96
N MET A 46 14.40 -4.35 -6.13
CA MET A 46 13.10 -4.91 -6.49
C MET A 46 13.21 -6.39 -6.87
N PHE A 47 14.12 -6.74 -7.76
CA PHE A 47 14.37 -8.13 -8.15
C PHE A 47 15.70 -8.64 -7.59
N LEU A 48 15.82 -9.96 -7.50
CA LEU A 48 17.10 -10.59 -7.20
C LEU A 48 18.10 -10.35 -8.35
N PRO A 49 19.41 -10.25 -8.08
CA PRO A 49 20.43 -10.13 -9.13
C PRO A 49 20.42 -11.30 -10.14
N THR A 50 19.91 -12.46 -9.72
CA THR A 50 19.76 -13.66 -10.54
C THR A 50 18.57 -13.62 -11.50
N SER A 51 17.66 -12.65 -11.32
CA SER A 51 16.44 -12.45 -12.11
C SER A 51 16.72 -11.53 -13.31
N ASP A 52 17.64 -11.98 -14.16
CA ASP A 52 18.10 -11.30 -15.38
C ASP A 52 17.05 -11.30 -16.50
N THR A 53 16.38 -12.43 -16.71
CA THR A 53 15.44 -12.62 -17.83
C THR A 53 14.00 -12.18 -17.49
N PRO A 54 13.21 -11.74 -18.50
CA PRO A 54 11.78 -11.45 -18.36
C PRO A 54 10.98 -12.54 -17.64
N LYS A 55 11.22 -13.80 -18.00
CA LYS A 55 10.54 -14.96 -17.42
C LYS A 55 10.87 -15.16 -15.94
N LYS A 56 12.11 -14.92 -15.52
CA LYS A 56 12.48 -14.98 -14.09
C LYS A 56 11.86 -13.82 -13.32
N LYS A 57 11.87 -12.60 -13.85
CA LYS A 57 11.20 -11.42 -13.27
C LYS A 57 9.69 -11.67 -13.13
N GLN A 58 9.05 -12.23 -14.15
CA GLN A 58 7.65 -12.65 -14.12
C GLN A 58 7.38 -13.65 -12.99
N GLY A 59 8.21 -14.70 -12.86
CA GLY A 59 8.06 -15.71 -11.81
C GLY A 59 8.22 -15.14 -10.40
N GLU A 60 9.23 -14.30 -10.19
CA GLU A 60 9.46 -13.64 -8.90
C GLU A 60 8.31 -12.68 -8.55
N ALA A 61 7.92 -11.81 -9.48
CA ALA A 61 6.83 -10.87 -9.31
C ALA A 61 5.49 -11.60 -9.03
N GLY A 62 5.20 -12.65 -9.80
CA GLY A 62 4.03 -13.50 -9.61
C GLY A 62 3.99 -14.15 -8.23
N GLY A 63 5.14 -14.64 -7.75
CA GLY A 63 5.27 -15.19 -6.40
C GLY A 63 4.97 -14.16 -5.30
N LYS A 64 5.50 -12.93 -5.43
CA LYS A 64 5.24 -11.85 -4.46
C LYS A 64 3.76 -11.43 -4.46
N VAL A 65 3.18 -11.25 -5.65
CA VAL A 65 1.77 -10.89 -5.83
C VAL A 65 0.87 -11.95 -5.21
N TYR A 66 1.11 -13.23 -5.51
CA TYR A 66 0.34 -14.34 -4.97
C TYR A 66 0.44 -14.42 -3.43
N ALA A 67 1.65 -14.32 -2.90
CA ALA A 67 1.87 -14.35 -1.46
C ALA A 67 1.13 -13.22 -0.73
N ARG A 68 1.06 -12.02 -1.31
CA ARG A 68 0.42 -10.86 -0.66
C ARG A 68 -1.08 -10.79 -0.87
N PHE A 69 -1.53 -10.81 -2.12
CA PHE A 69 -2.92 -10.52 -2.49
C PHE A 69 -3.82 -11.75 -2.39
N VAL A 70 -3.26 -12.96 -2.49
CA VAL A 70 -4.04 -14.20 -2.39
C VAL A 70 -3.90 -14.82 -1.01
N LYS A 71 -2.69 -15.22 -0.61
CA LYS A 71 -2.48 -15.88 0.69
C LYS A 71 -2.54 -14.90 1.86
N GLY A 72 -1.99 -13.70 1.68
CA GLY A 72 -1.85 -12.68 2.72
C GLY A 72 -3.02 -11.70 2.87
N LYS A 73 -4.18 -11.96 2.23
CA LYS A 73 -5.29 -11.00 2.11
C LYS A 73 -5.76 -10.40 3.45
N GLY A 74 -5.80 -11.20 4.51
CA GLY A 74 -6.22 -10.75 5.85
C GLY A 74 -5.25 -9.76 6.52
N SER A 75 -4.02 -9.65 6.00
CA SER A 75 -2.98 -8.78 6.54
C SER A 75 -2.79 -7.46 5.77
N LEU A 76 -3.56 -7.25 4.68
CA LEU A 76 -3.41 -6.09 3.79
C LEU A 76 -3.60 -4.77 4.55
N ASN A 77 -4.67 -4.65 5.35
CA ASN A 77 -4.94 -3.46 6.16
C ASN A 77 -3.88 -3.22 7.25
N LYS A 78 -3.25 -4.28 7.77
CA LYS A 78 -2.22 -4.18 8.80
C LYS A 78 -0.87 -3.72 8.23
N TYR A 79 -0.56 -4.14 7.00
CA TYR A 79 0.73 -3.89 6.36
C TYR A 79 0.56 -3.21 5.00
N GLN A 80 -0.13 -2.06 4.99
CA GLN A 80 -0.35 -1.25 3.78
C GLN A 80 0.95 -0.90 3.04
N HIS A 81 2.04 -0.67 3.77
CA HIS A 81 3.35 -0.41 3.17
C HIS A 81 3.91 -1.61 2.38
N LEU A 82 3.58 -2.84 2.77
CA LEU A 82 3.93 -4.03 2.00
C LEU A 82 2.97 -4.21 0.83
N MET A 83 1.68 -3.95 1.04
CA MET A 83 0.68 -3.97 -0.04
C MET A 83 1.09 -3.06 -1.20
N ILE A 84 1.36 -1.78 -0.94
CA ILE A 84 1.74 -0.80 -1.98
C ILE A 84 3.04 -1.19 -2.68
N ARG A 85 4.01 -1.73 -1.94
CA ARG A 85 5.23 -2.26 -2.56
C ARG A 85 4.94 -3.45 -3.47
N ASP A 86 4.03 -4.34 -3.04
CA ASP A 86 3.65 -5.52 -3.79
C ASP A 86 2.76 -5.20 -5.01
N MET A 87 2.17 -3.99 -5.07
CA MET A 87 1.56 -3.44 -6.29
C MET A 87 2.60 -3.09 -7.36
N ALA A 88 3.81 -2.69 -6.98
CA ALA A 88 4.90 -2.49 -7.96
C ALA A 88 5.27 -3.81 -8.66
N TYR A 89 5.29 -4.92 -7.92
CA TYR A 89 5.48 -6.25 -8.50
C TYR A 89 4.29 -6.67 -9.38
N PHE A 90 3.07 -6.21 -9.09
CA PHE A 90 1.94 -6.46 -9.97
C PHE A 90 2.10 -5.78 -11.34
N GLU A 91 2.53 -4.52 -11.36
CA GLU A 91 2.86 -3.81 -12.60
C GLU A 91 3.96 -4.52 -13.39
N ALA A 92 5.03 -4.95 -12.70
CA ALA A 92 6.11 -5.70 -13.32
C ALA A 92 5.63 -7.05 -13.88
N LEU A 93 4.85 -7.82 -13.10
CA LEU A 93 4.26 -9.08 -13.54
C LEU A 93 3.45 -8.90 -14.82
N TYR A 94 2.59 -7.87 -14.85
CA TYR A 94 1.78 -7.57 -16.01
C TYR A 94 2.65 -7.24 -17.23
N ASN A 95 3.66 -6.37 -17.07
CA ASN A 95 4.59 -6.03 -18.15
C ASN A 95 5.30 -7.28 -18.68
N GLU A 96 5.95 -8.06 -17.81
CA GLU A 96 6.67 -9.27 -18.25
C GLU A 96 5.75 -10.32 -18.89
N MET A 97 4.47 -10.37 -18.52
CA MET A 97 3.48 -11.23 -19.18
C MET A 97 3.18 -10.82 -20.63
N LEU A 98 3.34 -9.55 -21.00
CA LEU A 98 3.19 -9.08 -22.38
C LEU A 98 4.32 -9.58 -23.28
N ALA A 99 5.52 -9.80 -22.72
CA ALA A 99 6.65 -10.39 -23.43
C ALA A 99 6.49 -11.91 -23.64
N ASP A 100 5.68 -12.60 -22.83
CA ASP A 100 5.45 -14.03 -22.99
C ASP A 100 4.48 -14.32 -24.15
N LYS A 101 5.06 -14.73 -25.28
CA LYS A 101 4.34 -15.16 -26.49
C LYS A 101 3.27 -16.25 -26.22
N LYS A 102 3.44 -17.07 -25.18
CA LYS A 102 2.51 -18.16 -24.82
C LYS A 102 1.40 -17.72 -23.86
N ALA A 103 1.47 -16.50 -23.32
CA ALA A 103 0.45 -15.99 -22.41
C ALA A 103 -0.91 -15.91 -23.10
N LYS A 104 -1.97 -16.28 -22.37
CA LYS A 104 -3.35 -16.20 -22.84
C LYS A 104 -3.85 -14.75 -22.73
N VAL A 105 -4.48 -14.26 -23.80
CA VAL A 105 -5.03 -12.89 -23.84
C VAL A 105 -6.06 -12.67 -22.74
N GLU A 106 -6.90 -13.67 -22.47
CA GLU A 106 -7.87 -13.66 -21.36
C GLU A 106 -7.21 -13.41 -20.00
N THR A 107 -6.04 -14.02 -19.74
CA THR A 107 -5.33 -13.83 -18.48
C THR A 107 -4.75 -12.43 -18.37
N VAL A 108 -4.19 -11.91 -19.46
CA VAL A 108 -3.63 -10.55 -19.51
C VAL A 108 -4.73 -9.51 -19.35
N GLU A 109 -5.89 -9.68 -20.00
CA GLU A 109 -7.06 -8.81 -19.80
C GLU A 109 -7.59 -8.83 -18.36
N GLY A 110 -7.64 -10.01 -17.74
CA GLY A 110 -8.01 -10.14 -16.32
C GLY A 110 -7.06 -9.38 -15.41
N LEU A 111 -5.75 -9.47 -15.67
CA LEU A 111 -4.73 -8.73 -14.93
C LEU A 111 -4.83 -7.22 -15.16
N LYS A 112 -5.21 -6.77 -16.37
CA LYS A 112 -5.43 -5.35 -16.67
C LYS A 112 -6.51 -4.74 -15.76
N LYS A 113 -7.64 -5.43 -15.54
CA LYS A 113 -8.68 -4.96 -14.61
C LYS A 113 -8.12 -4.74 -13.19
N GLY A 114 -7.30 -5.68 -12.71
CA GLY A 114 -6.60 -5.55 -11.41
C GLY A 114 -5.60 -4.40 -11.38
N ARG A 115 -4.84 -4.21 -12.47
CA ARG A 115 -3.86 -3.13 -12.65
C ARG A 115 -4.53 -1.75 -12.56
N GLU A 116 -5.64 -1.55 -13.25
CA GLU A 116 -6.36 -0.28 -13.27
C GLU A 116 -6.91 0.07 -11.89
N ALA A 117 -7.49 -0.90 -11.18
CA ALA A 117 -7.93 -0.72 -9.80
C ALA A 117 -6.76 -0.32 -8.87
N MET A 118 -5.61 -0.96 -9.04
CA MET A 118 -4.39 -0.64 -8.29
C MET A 118 -3.89 0.78 -8.60
N ARG A 119 -3.84 1.19 -9.87
CA ARG A 119 -3.42 2.54 -10.28
C ARG A 119 -4.33 3.62 -9.72
N MET A 120 -5.64 3.41 -9.77
CA MET A 120 -6.62 4.36 -9.22
C MET A 120 -6.40 4.60 -7.72
N SER A 121 -5.98 3.58 -6.96
CA SER A 121 -5.76 3.72 -5.51
C SER A 121 -4.65 4.72 -5.13
N LEU A 122 -3.69 4.98 -6.03
CA LEU A 122 -2.65 6.01 -5.86
C LEU A 122 -2.81 7.17 -6.84
N GLN A 123 -4.01 7.36 -7.40
CA GLN A 123 -4.31 8.39 -8.40
C GLN A 123 -3.32 8.40 -9.57
N ILE A 124 -2.78 7.23 -9.93
CA ILE A 124 -1.94 7.05 -11.10
C ILE A 124 -2.88 6.94 -12.29
N SER A 125 -2.61 7.73 -13.34
CA SER A 125 -3.40 7.67 -14.57
C SER A 125 -3.43 6.24 -15.14
N PRO A 126 -4.59 5.72 -15.54
CA PRO A 126 -4.68 4.43 -16.22
C PRO A 126 -3.78 4.35 -17.46
N LYS A 127 -3.56 5.49 -18.13
CA LYS A 127 -2.73 5.63 -19.33
C LYS A 127 -1.24 5.87 -19.03
N ALA A 128 -0.82 5.98 -17.77
CA ALA A 128 0.59 6.17 -17.42
C ALA A 128 1.45 4.99 -17.89
N LYS A 129 2.74 5.24 -18.16
CA LYS A 129 3.68 4.17 -18.53
C LYS A 129 3.83 3.15 -17.40
N ALA A 130 4.24 1.93 -17.74
CA ALA A 130 4.44 0.88 -16.73
C ALA A 130 5.64 1.24 -15.84
N SER A 131 6.72 1.74 -16.44
CA SER A 131 7.91 2.27 -15.75
C SER A 131 7.56 3.30 -14.67
N GLU A 132 6.77 4.31 -15.02
CA GLU A 132 6.34 5.37 -14.10
C GLU A 132 5.52 4.81 -12.92
N ALA A 133 4.57 3.92 -13.20
CA ALA A 133 3.73 3.32 -12.17
C ALA A 133 4.56 2.46 -11.20
N VAL A 134 5.49 1.65 -11.70
CA VAL A 134 6.40 0.83 -10.89
C VAL A 134 7.19 1.72 -9.94
N VAL A 135 7.81 2.79 -10.44
CA VAL A 135 8.60 3.72 -9.62
C VAL A 135 7.74 4.38 -8.54
N LYS A 136 6.53 4.85 -8.88
CA LYS A 136 5.59 5.46 -7.94
C LYS A 136 5.16 4.49 -6.84
N PHE A 137 4.77 3.27 -7.18
CA PHE A 137 4.41 2.24 -6.19
C PHE A 137 5.60 1.87 -5.31
N TRP A 138 6.79 1.67 -5.91
CA TRP A 138 7.98 1.26 -5.18
C TRP A 138 8.46 2.33 -4.21
N ALA A 139 8.54 3.59 -4.65
CA ALA A 139 8.92 4.72 -3.83
C ALA A 139 7.93 4.93 -2.68
N THR A 140 6.63 4.90 -2.96
CA THR A 140 5.57 5.03 -1.95
C THR A 140 5.64 3.90 -0.92
N GLY A 141 5.84 2.66 -1.35
CA GLY A 141 6.05 1.53 -0.46
C GLY A 141 7.29 1.69 0.45
N LYS A 142 8.41 2.17 -0.10
CA LYS A 142 9.62 2.51 0.67
C LYS A 142 9.35 3.61 1.71
N MET A 143 8.64 4.68 1.33
CA MET A 143 8.27 5.77 2.23
C MET A 143 7.36 5.29 3.37
N LEU A 144 6.28 4.57 3.06
CA LEU A 144 5.36 4.05 4.06
C LEU A 144 6.04 3.04 4.99
N LYS A 145 7.01 2.26 4.51
CA LYS A 145 7.80 1.37 5.36
C LYS A 145 8.65 2.15 6.36
N LYS A 146 9.26 3.27 5.94
CA LYS A 146 9.98 4.18 6.86
C LYS A 146 9.03 4.75 7.92
N ALA A 147 7.88 5.28 7.51
CA ALA A 147 6.86 5.81 8.41
C ALA A 147 6.36 4.75 9.41
N TRP A 148 6.07 3.53 8.94
CA TRP A 148 5.65 2.41 9.79
C TRP A 148 6.71 2.04 10.83
N LYS A 149 8.00 2.00 10.46
CA LYS A 149 9.10 1.74 11.41
C LYS A 149 9.20 2.83 12.47
N LEU A 150 9.08 4.10 12.09
CA LEU A 150 9.10 5.23 13.03
C LEU A 150 7.93 5.14 14.02
N ASN A 151 6.73 4.87 13.55
CA ASN A 151 5.55 4.71 14.40
C ASN A 151 5.68 3.50 15.33
N LYS A 152 6.23 2.38 14.86
CA LYS A 152 6.53 1.20 15.70
C LYS A 152 7.55 1.53 16.79
N LYS A 153 8.60 2.31 16.48
CA LYS A 153 9.59 2.78 17.48
C LYS A 153 8.96 3.74 18.50
N LYS A 154 8.16 4.71 18.06
CA LYS A 154 7.44 5.63 18.95
C LYS A 154 6.47 4.89 19.87
N LYS A 155 5.72 3.89 19.36
CA LYS A 155 4.84 3.04 20.18
C LYS A 155 5.62 2.25 21.23
N LYS A 156 6.77 1.69 20.86
CA LYS A 156 7.67 1.02 21.83
C LYS A 156 8.25 1.97 22.88
N LYS A 157 8.58 3.21 22.51
CA LYS A 157 9.04 4.23 23.47
C LYS A 157 7.93 4.68 24.41
N LYS A 158 6.70 4.90 23.90
CA LYS A 158 5.52 5.21 24.73
C LYS A 158 5.18 4.08 25.71
N ALA A 159 5.30 2.82 25.29
CA ALA A 159 5.10 1.65 26.16
C ALA A 159 6.24 1.43 27.18
N LYS A 160 7.37 2.11 27.02
CA LYS A 160 8.53 2.08 27.93
C LYS A 160 8.67 3.37 28.75
N VAL A 161 7.69 4.27 28.71
CA VAL A 161 7.65 5.38 29.67
C VAL A 161 7.40 4.72 31.02
N ASP A 162 8.40 4.80 31.90
CA ASP A 162 8.37 4.21 33.24
C ASP A 162 7.07 4.62 33.96
N PRO A 163 6.37 3.69 34.64
CA PRO A 163 5.19 4.02 35.45
C PRO A 163 5.42 5.23 36.36
N GLU A 164 6.63 5.34 36.88
CA GLU A 164 7.09 6.43 37.74
C GLU A 164 7.09 7.80 37.02
N LEU A 165 7.42 7.87 35.73
CA LEU A 165 7.41 9.13 34.98
C LEU A 165 5.98 9.58 34.64
N ALA A 166 5.08 8.62 34.43
CA ALA A 166 3.65 8.89 34.24
C ALA A 166 3.00 9.37 35.55
N GLU A 167 3.34 8.77 36.69
CA GLU A 167 2.91 9.23 38.01
C GLU A 167 3.47 10.62 38.34
N ARG A 168 4.76 10.87 38.11
CA ARG A 168 5.37 12.20 38.28
C ARG A 168 4.68 13.27 37.44
N ALA A 169 4.30 12.96 36.20
CA ALA A 169 3.55 13.89 35.35
C ALA A 169 2.12 14.17 35.86
N ALA A 170 1.44 13.14 36.39
CA ALA A 170 0.12 13.26 36.98
C ALA A 170 0.14 14.08 38.27
N VAL A 171 1.11 13.83 39.16
CA VAL A 171 1.32 14.59 40.41
C VAL A 171 1.62 16.06 40.10
N LEU A 172 2.50 16.34 39.13
CA LEU A 172 2.83 17.70 38.71
C LEU A 172 1.60 18.44 38.16
N ALA A 173 0.75 17.76 37.38
CA ALA A 173 -0.50 18.34 36.88
C ALA A 173 -1.48 18.65 38.01
N ASN A 174 -1.55 17.81 39.04
CA ASN A 174 -2.41 18.02 40.19
C ASN A 174 -1.91 19.18 41.08
N MET A 175 -0.59 19.26 41.32
CA MET A 175 0.01 20.41 42.02
C MET A 175 -0.25 21.73 41.28
N LYS A 176 -0.13 21.76 39.94
CA LYS A 176 -0.46 22.96 39.15
C LYS A 176 -1.92 23.40 39.33
N LYS A 177 -2.86 22.45 39.39
CA LYS A 177 -4.28 22.75 39.65
C LYS A 177 -4.49 23.32 41.06
N GLN A 178 -3.85 22.72 42.08
CA GLN A 178 -3.94 23.21 43.46
C GLN A 178 -3.37 24.63 43.60
N ILE A 179 -2.23 24.92 42.98
CA ILE A 179 -1.62 26.26 42.95
C ILE A 179 -2.56 27.28 42.31
N ALA A 180 -3.21 26.93 41.20
CA ALA A 180 -4.16 27.81 40.53
C ALA A 180 -5.38 28.13 41.42
N VAL A 181 -5.95 27.13 42.10
CA VAL A 181 -7.07 27.32 43.01
C VAL A 181 -6.68 28.18 44.22
N ALA A 182 -5.51 27.90 44.81
CA ALA A 182 -4.99 28.69 45.93
C ALA A 182 -4.78 30.16 45.54
N LYS A 183 -4.28 30.43 44.33
CA LYS A 183 -4.09 31.78 43.82
C LYS A 183 -5.43 32.53 43.65
N VAL A 184 -6.46 31.86 43.11
CA VAL A 184 -7.80 32.44 42.96
C VAL A 184 -8.43 32.73 44.32
N ASN A 185 -8.28 31.83 45.29
CA ASN A 185 -8.81 32.02 46.64
C ASN A 185 -8.11 33.15 47.38
N ALA A 186 -6.77 33.26 47.26
CA ALA A 186 -6.01 34.36 47.83
C ALA A 186 -6.42 35.72 47.22
N GLN A 187 -6.62 35.78 45.90
CA GLN A 187 -7.12 36.98 45.24
C GLN A 187 -8.53 37.37 45.71
N ARG A 188 -9.43 36.38 45.84
CA ARG A 188 -10.79 36.62 46.37
C ARG A 188 -10.78 37.14 47.81
N ALA A 189 -9.94 36.56 48.67
CA ALA A 189 -9.81 37.00 50.06
C ALA A 189 -9.32 38.47 50.13
N ALA A 190 -8.29 38.81 49.35
CA ALA A 190 -7.78 40.18 49.28
C ALA A 190 -8.83 41.19 48.77
N THR A 191 -9.66 40.81 47.78
CA THR A 191 -10.75 41.68 47.31
C THR A 191 -11.87 41.87 48.33
N ILE A 192 -12.21 40.83 49.10
CA ILE A 192 -13.23 40.93 50.16
C ILE A 192 -12.74 41.85 51.28
N GLU A 193 -11.46 41.76 51.65
CA GLU A 193 -10.87 42.60 52.68
C GLU A 193 -10.76 44.07 52.24
N ALA A 194 -10.41 44.30 50.97
CA ALA A 194 -10.42 45.64 50.38
C ALA A 194 -11.83 46.26 50.35
N GLN A 195 -12.88 45.50 50.03
CA GLN A 195 -14.27 45.99 50.07
C GLN A 195 -14.70 46.38 51.49
N LYS A 196 -14.33 45.60 52.50
CA LYS A 196 -14.63 45.91 53.92
C LYS A 196 -13.94 47.19 54.42
N GLN A 197 -12.84 47.62 53.80
CA GLN A 197 -12.19 48.90 54.11
C GLN A 197 -12.81 50.10 53.40
N ILE A 198 -13.60 49.87 52.34
CA ILE A 198 -14.31 50.92 51.59
C ILE A 198 -15.70 51.20 52.21
N GLU A 199 -16.31 50.20 52.84
CA GLU A 199 -17.61 50.32 53.55
C GLU A 199 -17.48 50.87 54.99
N LYS A 200 -16.28 51.22 55.45
CA LYS A 200 -16.02 51.91 56.73
C LYS A 200 -15.76 53.40 56.51
#